data_AF-A0A958QFB3-F1
#
_entry.id   AF-A0A958QFB3-F1
#
_cell.length_a   1.000
_cell.length_b   1.000
_cell.length_c   1.000
_cell.angle_alpha   90.00
_cell.angle_beta   90.00
_cell.angle_gamma   90.00
#
_symmetry.space_group_name_H-M   'P 1'
#
loop_
_entity.id
_entity.type
_entity.pdbx_description
1 polymer ?
#
loop_
_entity_poly.entity_id
_entity_poly.type
_entity_poly.pdbx_seq_one_letter_code
_entity_poly.pdbx_strand_id
1 'polypeptide(L)'
;MKPETKVGLLFILSMILVVVFGYYLGVLNPFSNSRDVYVGFNFAGGIEVGSPVRVMGVKVGKVKAVDFMPQMKVGGEEVKLRVKISVDRMAWESVREDSQFYINLAG
;
A
#
# COMPACT_ATOMS: atom_id res chain seq x y z
N MET A 1 1.68 -9.68 -46.27
CA MET A 1 1.75 -8.61 -45.25
C MET A 1 3.09 -7.93 -45.41
N LYS A 2 3.12 -6.59 -45.45
CA LYS A 2 4.40 -5.87 -45.57
C LYS A 2 5.18 -5.95 -44.24
N PRO A 3 6.53 -5.90 -44.25
CA PRO A 3 7.34 -6.02 -43.05
C PRO A 3 6.99 -5.00 -41.96
N GLU A 4 6.62 -3.79 -42.36
CA GLU A 4 6.28 -2.67 -41.45
C GLU A 4 5.05 -3.01 -40.60
N THR A 5 4.09 -3.76 -41.16
CA THR A 5 2.90 -4.22 -40.43
C THR A 5 3.23 -5.30 -39.40
N LYS A 6 4.20 -6.18 -39.68
CA LYS A 6 4.65 -7.18 -38.70
C LYS A 6 5.35 -6.52 -37.52
N VAL A 7 6.18 -5.51 -37.77
CA VAL A 7 6.88 -4.76 -36.71
C VAL A 7 5.87 -3.98 -35.87
N GLY A 8 4.91 -3.31 -36.49
CA GLY A 8 3.84 -2.60 -35.77
C GLY A 8 3.00 -3.53 -34.90
N LEU A 9 2.64 -4.72 -35.41
CA LEU A 9 1.90 -5.72 -34.63
C LEU A 9 2.69 -6.23 -33.42
N LEU A 10 3.99 -6.46 -33.59
CA LEU A 10 4.87 -6.93 -32.52
C LEU A 10 5.03 -5.87 -31.41
N PHE A 11 5.06 -4.60 -31.77
CA PHE A 11 5.12 -3.49 -30.82
C PHE A 11 3.83 -3.33 -30.00
N ILE A 12 2.67 -3.49 -30.64
CA ILE A 12 1.38 -3.47 -29.91
C ILE A 12 1.29 -4.67 -28.97
N LEU A 13 1.72 -5.86 -29.43
CA LEU A 13 1.71 -7.07 -28.61
C LEU A 13 2.62 -6.92 -27.37
N SER A 14 3.81 -6.35 -27.53
CA SER A 14 4.72 -6.12 -26.40
C SER A 14 4.14 -5.11 -25.41
N MET A 15 3.50 -4.03 -25.89
CA MET A 15 2.84 -3.05 -25.05
C MET A 15 1.73 -3.68 -24.20
N ILE A 16 0.87 -4.50 -24.83
CA ILE A 16 -0.20 -5.23 -24.14
C ILE A 16 0.40 -6.16 -23.07
N LEU A 17 1.47 -6.88 -23.41
CA LEU A 17 2.11 -7.82 -22.50
C LEU A 17 2.68 -7.11 -21.26
N VAL A 18 3.29 -5.93 -21.42
CA VAL A 18 3.77 -5.11 -20.30
C VAL A 18 2.63 -4.66 -19.40
N VAL A 19 1.50 -4.21 -19.95
CA VAL A 19 0.33 -3.79 -19.16
C VAL A 19 -0.25 -4.98 -18.37
N VAL A 20 -0.41 -6.13 -19.02
CA VAL A 20 -0.90 -7.37 -18.38
C VAL A 20 0.05 -7.82 -17.28
N PHE A 21 1.36 -7.75 -17.49
CA PHE A 21 2.34 -8.13 -16.49
C PHE A 21 2.38 -7.16 -15.32
N GLY A 22 2.25 -5.85 -15.57
CA GLY A 22 2.12 -4.82 -14.53
C GLY A 22 0.86 -4.99 -13.68
N TYR A 23 -0.23 -5.48 -14.29
CA TYR A 23 -1.44 -5.88 -13.57
C TYR A 23 -1.22 -7.16 -12.75
N TYR A 24 -0.61 -8.20 -13.32
CA TYR A 24 -0.33 -9.45 -12.62
C TYR A 24 0.60 -9.28 -11.40
N LEU A 25 1.60 -8.41 -11.52
CA LEU A 25 2.49 -8.05 -10.41
C LEU A 25 1.78 -7.21 -9.32
N GLY A 26 0.54 -6.77 -9.55
CA GLY A 26 -0.20 -5.94 -8.60
C GLY A 26 0.40 -4.54 -8.40
N VAL A 27 1.30 -4.11 -9.31
CA VAL A 27 1.84 -2.75 -9.36
C VAL A 27 0.73 -1.79 -9.80
N LEU A 28 -0.05 -2.22 -10.79
CA LEU A 28 -1.25 -1.56 -11.24
C LEU A 28 -2.44 -2.32 -10.66
N ASN A 29 -2.88 -1.93 -9.46
CA ASN A 29 -4.08 -2.51 -8.83
C ASN A 29 -5.26 -1.51 -8.87
N PRO A 30 -5.75 -1.12 -10.08
CA PRO A 30 -6.74 -0.06 -10.25
C PRO A 30 -8.10 -0.37 -9.62
N PHE A 31 -8.37 -1.65 -9.31
CA PHE A 31 -9.62 -2.11 -8.68
C PHE A 31 -9.48 -2.41 -7.18
N SER A 32 -8.31 -2.17 -6.57
CA SER A 32 -8.19 -2.28 -5.12
C SER A 32 -8.91 -1.10 -4.47
N ASN A 33 -10.15 -1.34 -4.01
CA ASN A 33 -10.92 -0.44 -3.13
C ASN A 33 -10.28 -0.35 -1.74
N SER A 34 -8.96 -0.12 -1.70
CA SER A 34 -8.20 0.09 -0.48
C SER A 34 -8.36 1.54 -0.03
N ARG A 35 -8.63 1.75 1.25
CA ARG A 35 -8.67 3.06 1.86
C ARG A 35 -7.35 3.34 2.55
N ASP A 36 -6.91 4.58 2.43
CA ASP A 36 -5.68 5.04 3.05
C ASP A 36 -5.98 5.60 4.44
N VAL A 37 -5.24 5.12 5.43
CA VAL A 37 -5.30 5.60 6.82
C VAL A 37 -3.92 6.15 7.19
N TYR A 38 -3.94 7.28 7.89
CA TYR A 38 -2.73 7.89 8.43
C TYR A 38 -2.67 7.60 9.93
N VAL A 39 -1.58 6.97 10.36
CA VAL A 39 -1.36 6.60 11.76
C VAL A 39 -0.09 7.29 12.26
N GLY A 40 -0.17 7.92 13.43
CA GLY A 40 0.96 8.55 14.09
C GLY A 40 1.71 7.55 14.98
N PHE A 41 3.03 7.49 14.85
CA PHE A 41 3.89 6.70 15.73
C PHE A 41 5.09 7.50 16.22
N ASN A 42 5.63 7.13 17.37
CA ASN A 42 6.89 7.69 17.89
C ASN A 42 8.12 6.86 17.51
N PHE A 43 7.91 5.57 17.26
CA PHE A 43 8.95 4.62 16.89
C PHE A 43 8.39 3.64 15.86
N ALA A 44 9.13 3.39 14.77
CA ALA A 44 8.71 2.48 13.70
C ALA A 44 9.83 1.49 13.35
N GLY A 45 10.48 0.91 14.36
CA GLY A 45 11.54 -0.08 14.16
C GLY A 45 11.04 -1.27 13.31
N GLY A 46 11.74 -1.54 12.21
CA GLY A 46 11.50 -2.69 11.31
C GLY A 46 10.22 -2.63 10.47
N ILE A 47 9.61 -1.45 10.32
CA ILE A 47 8.60 -1.22 9.29
C ILE A 47 9.23 -0.57 8.07
N GLU A 48 8.93 -1.11 6.90
CA GLU A 48 9.36 -0.59 5.61
C GLU A 48 8.14 -0.37 4.69
N VAL A 49 8.35 0.39 3.63
CA VAL A 49 7.33 0.53 2.58
C VAL A 49 7.06 -0.84 1.97
N GLY A 50 5.79 -1.25 1.97
CA GLY A 50 5.36 -2.58 1.55
C GLY A 50 5.16 -3.58 2.68
N SER A 51 5.53 -3.27 3.93
CA SER A 51 5.26 -4.15 5.08
C SER A 51 3.77 -4.49 5.17
N PRO A 52 3.42 -5.76 5.47
CA PRO A 52 2.04 -6.21 5.50
C PRO A 52 1.28 -5.64 6.69
N VAL A 53 0.10 -5.09 6.44
CA VAL A 53 -0.83 -4.63 7.49
C VAL A 53 -1.81 -5.76 7.79
N ARG A 54 -2.00 -6.04 9.08
CA ARG A 54 -2.87 -7.13 9.54
C ARG A 54 -3.95 -6.63 10.48
N VAL A 55 -5.14 -7.19 10.34
CA VAL A 55 -6.25 -7.05 11.29
C VAL A 55 -6.57 -8.44 11.80
N MET A 56 -6.53 -8.63 13.12
CA MET A 56 -6.75 -9.94 13.74
C MET A 56 -5.88 -11.07 13.14
N GLY A 57 -4.65 -10.75 12.73
CA GLY A 57 -3.70 -11.71 12.13
C GLY A 57 -3.88 -11.93 10.61
N VAL A 58 -4.98 -11.47 10.01
CA VAL A 58 -5.23 -11.59 8.57
C VAL A 58 -4.57 -10.44 7.83
N LYS A 59 -3.86 -10.70 6.73
CA LYS A 59 -3.28 -9.66 5.87
C LYS A 59 -4.40 -8.93 5.12
N VAL A 60 -4.55 -7.65 5.42
CA VAL A 60 -5.62 -6.80 4.85
C VAL A 60 -5.06 -5.58 4.11
N GLY A 61 -3.73 -5.47 4.01
CA GLY A 61 -3.14 -4.23 3.53
C GLY A 61 -1.62 -4.24 3.46
N LYS A 62 -1.09 -3.06 3.17
CA LYS A 62 0.35 -2.77 3.12
C LYS A 62 0.64 -1.33 3.55
N VAL A 63 1.85 -1.10 4.04
CA VAL A 63 2.38 0.24 4.29
C VAL A 63 2.71 0.90 2.95
N LYS A 64 2.15 2.08 2.69
CA LYS A 64 2.37 2.87 1.47
C LYS A 64 3.50 3.88 1.61
N ALA A 65 3.62 4.52 2.77
CA ALA A 65 4.66 5.52 3.03
C ALA A 65 4.94 5.66 4.53
N VAL A 66 6.15 6.09 4.85
CA VAL A 66 6.58 6.45 6.21
C VAL A 66 7.22 7.83 6.13
N ASP A 67 6.53 8.83 6.67
CA ASP A 67 6.96 10.22 6.64
C ASP A 67 7.43 10.64 8.04
N PHE A 68 8.60 11.29 8.11
CA PHE A 68 9.13 11.85 9.36
C PHE A 68 8.55 13.25 9.56
N MET A 69 7.71 13.42 10.59
CA MET A 69 7.03 14.67 10.90
C MET A 69 7.21 15.04 12.37
N PRO A 70 8.39 15.54 12.78
CA PRO A 70 8.75 15.75 14.18
C PRO A 70 7.88 16.77 14.93
N GLN A 71 7.08 17.58 14.23
CA GLN A 71 6.21 18.61 14.80
C GLN A 71 4.72 18.21 14.83
N MET A 72 4.40 16.97 14.46
CA MET A 72 3.01 16.53 14.37
C MET A 72 2.45 16.16 15.74
N LYS A 73 1.23 16.61 16.03
CA LYS A 73 0.47 16.22 17.22
C LYS A 73 -0.77 15.44 16.81
N VAL A 74 -0.98 14.27 17.39
CA VAL A 74 -2.17 13.44 17.19
C VAL A 74 -2.79 13.23 18.56
N GLY A 75 -4.04 13.67 18.75
CA GLY A 75 -4.74 13.54 20.04
C GLY A 75 -4.11 14.31 21.22
N GLY A 76 -3.21 15.27 20.95
CA GLY A 76 -2.47 16.02 21.97
C GLY A 76 -1.07 15.46 22.29
N GLU A 77 -0.75 14.26 21.80
CA GLU A 77 0.58 13.66 21.93
C GLU A 77 1.45 14.01 20.73
N GLU A 78 2.73 14.31 20.98
CA GLU A 78 3.73 14.50 19.93
C GLU A 78 4.06 13.15 19.30
N VAL A 79 3.85 13.05 17.99
CA VAL A 79 4.21 11.89 17.17
C VAL A 79 5.23 12.32 16.14
N LYS A 80 6.36 11.63 16.09
CA LYS A 80 7.47 11.98 15.19
C LYS A 80 7.34 11.38 13.80
N LEU A 81 6.47 10.37 13.63
CA LEU A 81 6.30 9.60 12.39
C LEU A 81 4.84 9.58 11.99
N ARG A 82 4.58 9.74 10.70
CA ARG A 82 3.30 9.53 10.06
C ARG A 82 3.43 8.35 9.10
N VAL A 83 2.72 7.26 9.40
CA VAL A 83 2.70 6.07 8.55
C VAL A 83 1.39 6.06 7.77
N LYS A 84 1.51 5.98 6.44
CA LYS A 84 0.36 5.82 5.55
C LYS A 84 0.17 4.34 5.25
N ILE A 85 -0.95 3.77 5.68
CA ILE A 85 -1.31 2.38 5.42
C ILE A 85 -2.50 2.31 4.47
N SER A 86 -2.53 1.29 3.62
CA SER A 86 -3.72 0.96 2.84
C SER A 86 -4.41 -0.24 3.45
N VAL A 87 -5.71 -0.12 3.74
CA VAL A 87 -6.57 -1.17 4.27
C VAL A 87 -7.61 -1.55 3.24
N ASP A 88 -7.76 -2.84 2.97
CA ASP A 88 -8.74 -3.36 2.03
C ASP A 88 -10.17 -3.19 2.56
N ARG A 89 -11.14 -3.01 1.66
CA ARG A 89 -12.55 -2.76 1.98
C ARG A 89 -13.15 -3.87 2.85
N MET A 90 -12.71 -5.12 2.67
CA MET A 90 -13.17 -6.25 3.47
C MET A 90 -12.91 -6.08 4.97
N ALA A 91 -11.83 -5.38 5.33
CA ALA A 91 -11.47 -5.12 6.72
C ALA A 91 -11.91 -3.73 7.20
N TRP A 92 -12.31 -2.85 6.27
CA TRP A 92 -12.69 -1.47 6.59
C TRP A 92 -13.83 -1.39 7.60
N GLU A 93 -14.81 -2.30 7.53
CA GLU A 93 -15.92 -2.34 8.48
C GLU A 93 -15.49 -2.63 9.93
N SER A 94 -14.31 -3.22 10.11
CA SER A 94 -13.72 -3.49 11.43
C SER A 94 -12.83 -2.36 11.94
N VAL A 95 -12.40 -1.43 11.07
CA VAL A 95 -11.55 -0.30 11.44
C VAL A 95 -12.43 0.87 11.88
N ARG A 96 -12.53 1.05 13.19
CA ARG A 96 -13.27 2.15 13.84
C ARG A 96 -12.34 3.27 14.31
N GLU A 97 -12.89 4.42 14.65
CA GLU A 97 -12.11 5.58 15.14
C GLU A 97 -11.34 5.30 16.45
N ASP A 98 -11.84 4.38 17.28
CA ASP A 98 -11.23 3.93 18.54
C ASP A 98 -10.25 2.75 18.37
N SER A 99 -9.90 2.40 17.12
CA SER A 99 -9.00 1.29 16.85
C SER A 99 -7.59 1.58 17.35
N GLN A 100 -6.98 0.60 18.03
CA GLN A 100 -5.59 0.67 18.46
C GLN A 100 -4.67 0.01 17.42
N PHE A 101 -3.59 0.72 17.09
CA PHE A 101 -2.62 0.27 16.10
C PHE A 101 -1.31 -0.08 16.80
N TYR A 102 -0.75 -1.25 16.47
CA TYR A 102 0.50 -1.74 17.04
C TYR A 102 1.48 -2.09 15.93
N ILE A 103 2.75 -1.81 16.20
CA ILE A 103 3.88 -2.26 15.38
C ILE A 103 4.46 -3.49 16.05
N ASN A 104 4.42 -4.62 15.35
CA ASN A 104 5.02 -5.86 15.84
C ASN A 104 6.09 -6.34 14.86
N LEU A 105 7.26 -6.67 15.40
CA LEU A 105 8.31 -7.37 14.69
C LEU A 105 7.95 -8.85 14.74
N ALA A 106 7.50 -9.40 13.62
CA ALA A 106 7.38 -10.86 13.49
C ALA A 106 8.80 -11.42 13.42
N GLY A 107 9.36 -11.76 14.58
CA GLY A 107 10.56 -12.58 14.74
C GLY A 107 10.20 -14.04 14.83
#